data_AF-A0A959GTF8-F1
#
_entry.id   AF-A0A959GTF8-F1
#
_cell.length_a   1.000
_cell.length_b   1.000
_cell.length_c   1.000
_cell.angle_alpha   90.00
_cell.angle_beta   90.00
_cell.angle_gamma   90.00
#
_symmetry.space_group_name_H-M   'P 1'
#
loop_
_entity.id
_entity.type
_entity.pdbx_description
1 polymer ?
#
loop_
_entity_poly.entity_id
_entity_poly.type
_entity_poly.pdbx_seq_one_letter_code
_entity_poly.pdbx_strand_id
1 'polypeptide(L)'
;MKRIITCIAPSFLLSLALCFSMGCSGDSGKAAAKVSEETATTAPADTQTAEVKPDTAQASEPAAPETEEPTPAENTEPTPAPPATGNSGLAARTVDEERLSVLLDLIAQDLESQKLVYDGKIGQDCSGIYHKIKDQIQRKMSELGDKSKYVYPTYAEDRNSRQIAYWYYTHNNLHIVQDALADRNLIRPGCVMFFGRTDEKYSNLTIDMLTNPDVFQHDSGTGKGKIYHVGTVTKVERDEQGNVVRYTLMHGRNTKYTASRTSGNYDGPGTYKTTFAKFPFGNWNQQWVAVAHIETPVQ
;
A
#
# COMPACT_ATOMS: atom_id res chain seq x y z
N MET A 1 21.02 -44.36 40.84
CA MET A 1 21.23 -43.07 41.53
C MET A 1 21.72 -42.04 40.52
N LYS A 2 20.81 -41.18 40.01
CA LYS A 2 21.15 -40.05 39.13
C LYS A 2 20.59 -38.79 39.78
N ARG A 3 21.47 -37.84 40.08
CA ARG A 3 21.13 -36.56 40.74
C ARG A 3 20.54 -35.61 39.69
N ILE A 4 19.34 -35.12 39.96
CA ILE A 4 18.69 -34.03 39.22
C ILE A 4 19.11 -32.73 39.93
N ILE A 5 19.76 -31.82 39.20
CA ILE A 5 20.11 -30.48 39.66
C ILE A 5 18.99 -29.55 39.17
N THR A 6 18.25 -28.99 40.12
CA THR A 6 17.19 -28.01 39.90
C THR A 6 17.81 -26.61 39.92
N CYS A 7 17.80 -25.90 38.79
CA CYS A 7 18.15 -24.47 38.75
C CYS A 7 16.90 -23.63 38.94
N ILE A 8 16.88 -22.85 40.02
CA ILE A 8 15.86 -21.85 40.34
C ILE A 8 16.30 -20.53 39.69
N ALA A 9 15.46 -19.95 38.83
CA ALA A 9 15.66 -18.61 38.29
C ALA A 9 15.01 -17.55 39.24
N PRO A 10 15.62 -16.38 39.43
CA PRO A 10 15.11 -15.37 40.35
C PRO A 10 14.01 -14.50 39.71
N SER A 11 12.94 -14.31 40.48
CA SER A 11 11.86 -13.37 40.20
C SER A 11 12.35 -11.92 40.29
N PHE A 12 12.28 -11.19 39.19
CA PHE A 12 12.43 -9.73 39.18
C PHE A 12 11.06 -9.09 39.48
N LEU A 13 10.93 -8.55 40.69
CA LEU A 13 9.88 -7.60 41.08
C LEU A 13 10.31 -6.20 40.60
N LEU A 14 9.57 -5.64 39.64
CA LEU A 14 9.69 -4.22 39.27
C LEU A 14 8.46 -3.47 39.80
N SER A 15 8.66 -2.78 40.92
CA SER A 15 7.70 -1.81 41.48
C SER A 15 7.67 -0.56 40.58
N LEU A 16 6.50 -0.24 40.03
CA LEU A 16 6.24 1.05 39.42
C LEU A 16 5.50 1.94 40.42
N ALA A 17 6.19 2.99 40.87
CA ALA A 17 5.66 4.00 41.78
C ALA A 17 4.69 4.93 41.05
N LEU A 18 3.51 5.09 41.63
CA LEU A 18 2.44 5.99 41.22
C LEU A 18 2.68 7.34 41.91
N CYS A 19 3.06 8.38 41.16
CA CYS A 19 3.09 9.75 41.68
C CYS A 19 1.83 10.49 41.24
N PHE A 20 0.90 10.64 42.19
CA PHE A 20 -0.17 11.65 42.16
C PHE A 20 0.44 13.04 42.37
N SER A 21 0.15 13.98 41.48
CA SER A 21 0.18 15.41 41.81
C SER A 21 -1.22 16.00 41.65
N MET A 22 -1.87 16.17 42.80
CA MET A 22 -2.96 17.11 43.01
C MET A 22 -2.45 18.55 42.94
N GLY A 23 -3.33 19.47 42.52
CA GLY A 23 -3.33 20.85 43.00
C GLY A 23 -3.32 21.91 41.92
N CYS A 24 -4.48 22.51 41.63
CA CYS A 24 -4.91 23.75 42.28
C CYS A 24 -6.17 24.35 41.62
N SER A 25 -7.03 24.82 42.49
CA SER A 25 -8.31 25.49 42.32
C SER A 25 -8.24 26.89 41.68
N GLY A 26 -9.42 27.38 41.27
CA GLY A 26 -9.74 28.80 41.04
C GLY A 26 -9.81 29.14 39.55
N ASP A 27 -10.80 29.85 39.01
CA ASP A 27 -11.70 30.81 39.63
C ASP A 27 -12.93 31.04 38.72
N SER A 28 -14.03 31.43 39.34
CA SER A 28 -15.32 31.77 38.74
C SER A 28 -15.36 33.25 38.36
N GLY A 29 -15.65 33.56 37.09
CA GLY A 29 -15.78 34.94 36.60
C GLY A 29 -16.91 35.10 35.58
N LYS A 30 -17.94 35.84 36.00
CA LYS A 30 -19.18 36.23 35.29
C LYS A 30 -18.96 37.56 34.53
N ALA A 31 -19.64 37.74 33.38
CA ALA A 31 -20.05 39.00 32.68
C ALA A 31 -19.74 38.88 31.17
N ALA A 32 -20.66 38.93 30.21
CA ALA A 32 -21.69 39.93 29.83
C ALA A 32 -21.15 41.15 29.06
N ALA A 33 -21.87 41.47 27.98
CA ALA A 33 -21.82 42.64 27.06
C ALA A 33 -20.76 42.58 25.93
N LYS A 34 -21.09 42.58 24.62
CA LYS A 34 -21.89 43.47 23.71
C LYS A 34 -20.99 44.51 23.01
N VAL A 35 -21.33 44.82 21.74
CA VAL A 35 -21.00 46.03 20.95
C VAL A 35 -19.73 45.89 20.06
N SER A 36 -19.93 45.66 18.75
CA SER A 36 -19.71 46.57 17.57
C SER A 36 -18.22 46.68 17.19
N GLU A 37 -17.74 46.94 15.98
CA GLU A 37 -18.15 47.61 14.74
C GLU A 37 -17.11 47.15 13.69
N GLU A 38 -17.50 46.74 12.48
CA GLU A 38 -17.32 47.52 11.25
C GLU A 38 -15.92 48.16 11.07
N THR A 39 -15.08 47.59 10.19
CA THR A 39 -14.26 48.43 9.29
C THR A 39 -13.95 47.67 8.00
N ALA A 40 -14.52 48.17 6.91
CA ALA A 40 -14.11 47.88 5.55
C ALA A 40 -12.82 48.67 5.23
N THR A 41 -11.85 48.06 4.54
CA THR A 41 -10.85 48.82 3.76
C THR A 41 -10.35 47.97 2.59
N THR A 42 -10.92 48.29 1.42
CA THR A 42 -10.25 48.59 0.14
C THR A 42 -8.96 47.86 -0.27
N ALA A 43 -9.04 47.27 -1.47
CA ALA A 43 -7.93 46.84 -2.33
C ALA A 43 -6.98 48.00 -2.71
N PRO A 44 -5.81 47.68 -3.32
CA PRO A 44 -5.78 47.83 -4.78
C PRO A 44 -5.14 46.66 -5.53
N ALA A 45 -5.59 46.56 -6.77
CA ALA A 45 -5.02 45.77 -7.85
C ALA A 45 -3.59 46.20 -8.16
N ASP A 46 -2.75 45.24 -8.54
CA ASP A 46 -1.56 45.54 -9.31
C ASP A 46 -1.47 44.62 -10.53
N THR A 47 -1.30 45.28 -11.66
CA THR A 47 -1.27 44.75 -13.02
C THR A 47 0.19 44.69 -13.41
N GLN A 48 0.74 43.52 -13.74
CA GLN A 48 1.97 43.46 -14.50
C GLN A 48 1.85 42.55 -15.73
N THR A 49 1.81 43.30 -16.83
CA THR A 49 2.07 43.05 -18.23
C THR A 49 3.13 41.99 -18.54
N ALA A 50 2.86 41.30 -19.65
CA ALA A 50 3.67 40.28 -20.31
C ALA A 50 5.07 40.76 -20.76
N GLU A 51 6.00 39.81 -20.80
CA GLU A 51 7.17 39.88 -21.69
C GLU A 51 7.24 38.61 -22.54
N VAL A 52 6.97 38.78 -23.84
CA VAL A 52 7.15 37.81 -24.91
C VAL A 52 8.60 37.91 -25.36
N LYS A 53 9.35 36.80 -25.34
CA LYS A 53 10.63 36.68 -26.03
C LYS A 53 10.51 35.79 -27.26
N PRO A 54 11.14 36.16 -28.38
CA PRO A 54 11.02 35.48 -29.65
C PRO A 54 11.94 34.25 -29.76
N ASP A 55 11.41 33.32 -30.56
CA ASP A 55 12.03 32.28 -31.37
C ASP A 55 13.56 32.35 -31.60
N THR A 56 14.24 31.22 -31.40
CA THR A 56 15.50 30.91 -32.08
C THR A 56 15.54 29.41 -32.34
N ALA A 57 15.08 29.05 -33.54
CA ALA A 57 15.37 27.78 -34.17
C ALA A 57 16.89 27.65 -34.38
N GLN A 58 17.49 26.60 -33.83
CA GLN A 58 18.80 26.13 -34.27
C GLN A 58 18.66 24.65 -34.62
N ALA A 59 18.61 24.40 -35.93
CA ALA A 59 18.74 23.08 -36.53
C ALA A 59 20.15 22.56 -36.26
N SER A 60 20.26 21.45 -35.56
CA SER A 60 21.45 20.61 -35.54
C SER A 60 21.28 19.48 -36.55
N GLU A 61 22.29 19.40 -37.40
CA GLU A 61 22.52 18.48 -38.50
C GLU A 61 22.60 17.02 -38.02
N PRO A 62 22.07 16.04 -38.78
CA PRO A 62 22.12 14.64 -38.42
C PRO A 62 23.54 14.08 -38.61
N ALA A 63 24.19 13.70 -37.52
CA ALA A 63 25.37 12.86 -37.56
C ALA A 63 25.01 11.48 -38.13
N ALA A 64 25.85 11.00 -39.05
CA ALA A 64 25.74 9.69 -39.68
C ALA A 64 25.77 8.56 -38.64
N PRO A 65 25.02 7.46 -38.86
CA PRO A 65 25.14 6.28 -38.03
C PRO A 65 26.48 5.59 -38.29
N GLU A 66 27.32 5.51 -37.28
CA GLU A 66 28.42 4.55 -37.23
C GLU A 66 27.82 3.14 -37.10
N THR A 67 28.09 2.32 -38.11
CA THR A 67 27.74 0.91 -38.16
C THR A 67 28.68 0.14 -37.22
N GLU A 68 28.26 -0.07 -35.98
CA GLU A 68 28.88 -1.08 -35.11
C GLU A 68 28.45 -2.48 -35.58
N GLU A 69 29.44 -3.32 -35.88
CA GLU A 69 29.25 -4.73 -36.16
C GLU A 69 28.65 -5.45 -34.94
N PRO A 70 27.59 -6.26 -35.10
CA PRO A 70 27.02 -7.01 -33.98
C PRO A 70 27.98 -8.14 -33.57
N THR A 71 28.56 -7.99 -32.38
CA THR A 71 29.17 -9.09 -31.63
C THR A 71 28.13 -10.22 -31.45
N PRO A 72 28.48 -11.51 -31.69
CA PRO A 72 27.56 -12.61 -31.51
C PRO A 72 27.05 -12.66 -30.06
N ALA A 73 25.77 -12.37 -29.86
CA ALA A 73 25.10 -12.58 -28.60
C ALA A 73 25.10 -14.09 -28.30
N GLU A 74 25.72 -14.46 -27.19
CA GLU A 74 25.72 -15.81 -26.65
C GLU A 74 24.26 -16.16 -26.31
N ASN A 75 23.68 -17.02 -27.14
CA ASN A 75 22.32 -17.50 -27.06
C ASN A 75 22.19 -18.43 -25.84
N THR A 76 22.03 -17.82 -24.66
CA THR A 76 21.52 -18.53 -23.50
C THR A 76 20.03 -18.72 -23.72
N GLU A 77 19.66 -19.93 -24.15
CA GLU A 77 18.26 -20.35 -24.23
C GLU A 77 17.56 -20.01 -22.91
N PRO A 78 16.44 -19.24 -22.94
CA PRO A 78 15.67 -18.99 -21.75
C PRO A 78 15.13 -20.33 -21.25
N THR A 79 15.58 -20.73 -20.05
CA THR A 79 15.03 -21.85 -19.30
C THR A 79 13.50 -21.74 -19.33
N PRO A 80 12.77 -22.75 -19.85
CA PRO A 80 11.32 -22.69 -19.95
C PRO A 80 10.73 -22.52 -18.55
N ALA A 81 9.98 -21.44 -18.36
CA ALA A 81 9.26 -21.18 -17.12
C ALA A 81 8.32 -22.37 -16.84
N PRO A 82 8.26 -22.87 -15.59
CA PRO A 82 7.37 -23.96 -15.24
C PRO A 82 5.91 -23.59 -15.56
N PRO A 83 5.09 -24.54 -16.04
CA PRO A 83 3.72 -24.28 -16.44
C PRO A 83 2.91 -23.73 -15.26
N ALA A 84 2.35 -22.53 -15.43
CA ALA A 84 1.49 -21.85 -14.46
C ALA A 84 0.10 -22.51 -14.40
N THR A 85 0.03 -23.73 -13.87
CA THR A 85 -1.20 -24.32 -13.33
C THR A 85 -1.34 -24.02 -11.83
N GLY A 86 -0.83 -22.85 -11.39
CA GLY A 86 -0.86 -22.42 -10.00
C GLY A 86 -2.29 -22.11 -9.57
N ASN A 87 -2.78 -22.87 -8.59
CA ASN A 87 -4.03 -22.59 -7.90
C ASN A 87 -3.97 -21.17 -7.31
N SER A 88 -4.70 -20.22 -7.91
CA SER A 88 -5.00 -18.95 -7.25
C SER A 88 -5.66 -19.23 -5.91
N GLY A 89 -5.06 -18.77 -4.82
CA GLY A 89 -5.53 -19.04 -3.48
C GLY A 89 -4.71 -18.25 -2.46
N LEU A 90 -5.38 -17.79 -1.40
CA LEU A 90 -4.69 -17.22 -0.25
C LEU A 90 -4.12 -18.35 0.60
N ALA A 91 -2.87 -18.22 1.01
CA ALA A 91 -2.27 -19.16 1.94
C ALA A 91 -3.03 -19.10 3.28
N ALA A 92 -3.10 -20.24 3.97
CA ALA A 92 -3.71 -20.30 5.30
C ALA A 92 -2.98 -19.35 6.25
N ARG A 93 -3.75 -18.54 6.98
CA ARG A 93 -3.21 -17.53 7.89
C ARG A 93 -2.99 -18.11 9.27
N THR A 94 -1.76 -18.00 9.78
CA THR A 94 -1.38 -18.46 11.13
C THR A 94 -1.04 -17.32 12.08
N VAL A 95 -1.00 -16.08 11.58
CA VAL A 95 -0.78 -14.88 12.40
C VAL A 95 -2.10 -14.48 13.07
N ASP A 96 -2.00 -14.08 14.34
CA ASP A 96 -3.11 -13.49 15.10
C ASP A 96 -3.54 -12.15 14.47
N GLU A 97 -4.77 -12.12 13.94
CA GLU A 97 -5.29 -10.98 13.18
C GLU A 97 -5.50 -9.73 14.05
N GLU A 98 -5.92 -9.90 15.32
CA GLU A 98 -6.17 -8.78 16.23
C GLU A 98 -4.86 -8.06 16.57
N ARG A 99 -3.83 -8.83 16.94
CA ARG A 99 -2.50 -8.29 17.24
C ARG A 99 -1.84 -7.70 16.00
N LEU A 100 -2.01 -8.33 14.84
CA LEU A 100 -1.54 -7.76 13.57
C LEU A 100 -2.23 -6.43 13.25
N SER A 101 -3.54 -6.32 13.50
CA SER A 101 -4.29 -5.08 13.28
C SER A 101 -3.80 -3.94 14.17
N VAL A 102 -3.54 -4.20 15.45
CA VAL A 102 -2.97 -3.19 16.37
C VAL A 102 -1.60 -2.75 15.87
N LEU A 103 -0.76 -3.70 15.46
CA LEU A 103 0.57 -3.38 14.95
C LEU A 103 0.50 -2.53 13.67
N LEU A 104 -0.36 -2.90 12.72
CA LEU A 104 -0.57 -2.15 11.49
C LEU A 104 -1.03 -0.71 11.75
N ASP A 105 -1.87 -0.50 12.76
CA ASP A 105 -2.31 0.84 13.12
C ASP A 105 -1.13 1.70 13.62
N LEU A 106 -0.28 1.15 14.49
CA LEU A 106 0.93 1.82 14.98
C LEU A 106 1.92 2.13 13.84
N ILE A 107 2.16 1.17 12.94
CA ILE A 107 3.03 1.37 11.77
C ILE A 107 2.47 2.46 10.86
N ALA A 108 1.16 2.47 10.62
CA ALA A 108 0.53 3.47 9.77
C ALA A 108 0.61 4.87 10.39
N GLN A 109 0.39 5.00 11.70
CA GLN A 109 0.55 6.27 12.42
C GLN A 109 2.00 6.80 12.34
N ASP A 110 3.00 5.93 12.54
CA ASP A 110 4.42 6.28 12.40
C ASP A 110 4.73 6.82 11.00
N LEU A 111 4.33 6.10 9.95
CA LEU A 111 4.58 6.49 8.56
C LEU A 111 3.84 7.79 8.17
N GLU A 112 2.63 8.01 8.65
CA GLU A 112 1.90 9.27 8.46
C GLU A 112 2.60 10.46 9.13
N SER A 113 3.14 10.25 10.34
CA SER A 113 3.85 11.29 11.10
C SER A 113 5.11 11.79 10.39
N GLN A 114 5.72 10.93 9.56
CA GLN A 114 6.90 11.26 8.75
C GLN A 114 6.58 12.14 7.54
N LYS A 115 5.30 12.32 7.18
CA LYS A 115 4.85 13.16 6.04
C LYS A 115 5.59 12.85 4.74
N LEU A 116 5.75 11.56 4.44
CA LEU A 116 6.49 11.07 3.27
C LEU A 116 5.84 11.54 1.97
N VAL A 117 6.53 12.38 1.20
CA VAL A 117 6.07 12.88 -0.10
C VAL A 117 6.20 11.81 -1.17
N TYR A 118 5.43 11.90 -2.26
CA TYR A 118 5.54 10.90 -3.32
C TYR A 118 6.87 11.05 -4.07
N ASP A 119 7.77 10.09 -3.89
CA ASP A 119 9.01 9.96 -4.66
C ASP A 119 9.37 8.46 -4.84
N GLY A 120 9.22 7.98 -6.08
CA GLY A 120 9.53 6.59 -6.42
C GLY A 120 11.01 6.23 -6.32
N LYS A 121 11.93 7.20 -6.48
CA LYS A 121 13.38 6.96 -6.44
C LYS A 121 13.87 6.53 -5.06
N ILE A 122 13.22 7.04 -4.01
CA ILE A 122 13.54 6.75 -2.61
C ILE A 122 12.50 5.84 -1.93
N GLY A 123 11.62 5.21 -2.71
CA GLY A 123 10.64 4.25 -2.20
C GLY A 123 9.50 4.89 -1.39
N GLN A 124 9.02 6.05 -1.82
CA GLN A 124 7.86 6.73 -1.22
C GLN A 124 6.63 6.77 -2.17
N ASP A 125 6.67 5.99 -3.25
CA ASP A 125 5.51 5.65 -4.08
C ASP A 125 4.66 4.54 -3.41
N CYS A 126 3.56 4.13 -4.05
CA CYS A 126 2.63 3.14 -3.49
C CYS A 126 3.33 1.81 -3.10
N SER A 127 4.15 1.28 -3.99
CA SER A 127 4.91 0.04 -3.76
C SER A 127 6.07 0.21 -2.78
N GLY A 128 6.72 1.38 -2.72
CA GLY A 128 7.72 1.68 -1.70
C GLY A 128 7.15 1.78 -0.30
N ILE A 129 5.97 2.39 -0.13
CA ILE A 129 5.26 2.41 1.16
C ILE A 129 4.85 1.01 1.60
N TYR A 130 4.40 0.16 0.67
CA TYR A 130 4.17 -1.26 0.96
C TYR A 130 5.42 -1.94 1.55
N HIS A 131 6.59 -1.76 0.92
CA HIS A 131 7.85 -2.35 1.42
C HIS A 131 8.21 -1.84 2.81
N LYS A 132 8.03 -0.55 3.10
CA LYS A 132 8.24 0.00 4.46
C LYS A 132 7.34 -0.67 5.51
N ILE A 133 6.06 -0.86 5.19
CA ILE A 133 5.11 -1.54 6.09
C ILE A 133 5.51 -3.00 6.30
N LYS A 134 5.77 -3.72 5.21
CA LYS A 134 6.24 -5.10 5.21
C LYS A 134 7.49 -5.29 6.06
N ASP A 135 8.50 -4.43 5.89
CA ASP A 135 9.75 -4.50 6.65
C ASP A 135 9.54 -4.23 8.15
N GLN A 136 8.65 -3.30 8.51
CA GLN A 136 8.27 -3.07 9.90
C GLN A 136 7.57 -4.30 10.50
N ILE A 137 6.63 -4.93 9.78
CA ILE A 137 5.98 -6.17 10.21
C ILE A 137 6.98 -7.31 10.34
N GLN A 138 7.84 -7.52 9.35
CA GLN A 138 8.83 -8.60 9.34
C GLN A 138 9.80 -8.50 10.53
N ARG A 139 10.21 -7.27 10.91
CA ARG A 139 11.03 -7.03 12.10
C ARG A 139 10.31 -7.39 13.40
N LYS A 140 8.99 -7.24 13.42
CA LYS A 140 8.14 -7.50 14.58
C LYS A 140 7.45 -8.86 14.54
N MET A 141 7.76 -9.70 13.55
CA MET A 141 7.09 -10.98 13.39
C MET A 141 7.34 -11.92 14.57
N SER A 142 8.46 -11.80 15.29
CA SER A 142 8.70 -12.52 16.54
C SER A 142 7.70 -12.17 17.66
N GLU A 143 7.06 -11.00 17.60
CA GLU A 143 5.98 -10.62 18.52
C GLU A 143 4.67 -11.32 18.13
N LEU A 144 4.48 -11.63 16.84
CA LEU A 144 3.25 -12.19 16.26
C LEU A 144 3.29 -13.71 16.08
N GLY A 145 4.48 -14.31 16.01
CA GLY A 145 4.68 -15.74 15.79
C GLY A 145 6.14 -16.10 15.51
N ASP A 146 6.37 -17.26 14.89
CA ASP A 146 7.70 -17.70 14.51
C ASP A 146 8.10 -17.06 13.16
N LYS A 147 9.02 -16.09 13.23
CA LYS A 147 9.53 -15.36 12.05
C LYS A 147 10.12 -16.30 10.98
N SER A 148 10.66 -17.46 11.35
CA SER A 148 11.26 -18.40 10.40
C SER A 148 10.23 -19.07 9.49
N LYS A 149 8.94 -18.99 9.83
CA LYS A 149 7.84 -19.56 9.04
C LYS A 149 7.36 -18.67 7.92
N TYR A 150 7.92 -17.46 7.76
CA TYR A 150 7.41 -16.50 6.78
C TYR A 150 8.51 -15.94 5.88
N VAL A 151 8.20 -15.87 4.59
CA VAL A 151 8.98 -15.20 3.55
C VAL A 151 8.24 -13.98 3.02
N TYR A 152 8.98 -13.07 2.40
CA TYR A 152 8.48 -11.77 1.95
C TYR A 152 9.18 -11.38 0.65
N PRO A 153 8.51 -10.62 -0.24
CA PRO A 153 9.18 -10.03 -1.39
C PRO A 153 10.25 -9.05 -0.92
N THR A 154 11.29 -8.88 -1.75
CA THR A 154 12.41 -7.98 -1.45
C THR A 154 12.28 -6.68 -2.24
N TYR A 155 12.74 -5.56 -1.67
CA TYR A 155 12.70 -4.28 -2.39
C TYR A 155 13.58 -4.31 -3.66
N ALA A 156 14.64 -5.11 -3.66
CA ALA A 156 15.60 -5.19 -4.77
C ALA A 156 15.03 -5.97 -5.97
N GLU A 157 14.34 -7.08 -5.72
CA GLU A 157 13.85 -7.97 -6.78
C GLU A 157 12.38 -7.67 -7.15
N ASP A 158 11.56 -7.37 -6.14
CA ASP A 158 10.11 -7.23 -6.25
C ASP A 158 9.69 -5.77 -6.01
N ARG A 159 10.29 -4.84 -6.76
CA ARG A 159 10.17 -3.42 -6.47
C ARG A 159 8.79 -2.85 -6.78
N ASN A 160 8.24 -3.17 -7.95
CA ASN A 160 7.00 -2.57 -8.44
C ASN A 160 5.77 -3.43 -8.11
N SER A 161 4.58 -2.85 -8.13
CA SER A 161 3.34 -3.53 -7.73
C SER A 161 3.02 -4.80 -8.51
N ARG A 162 3.43 -4.91 -9.79
CA ARG A 162 3.23 -6.12 -10.60
C ARG A 162 4.20 -7.23 -10.20
N GLN A 163 5.46 -6.89 -9.93
CA GLN A 163 6.43 -7.87 -9.42
C GLN A 163 5.98 -8.38 -8.05
N ILE A 164 5.55 -7.50 -7.15
CA ILE A 164 5.03 -7.87 -5.82
C ILE A 164 3.85 -8.84 -5.97
N ALA A 165 2.87 -8.54 -6.82
CA ALA A 165 1.73 -9.42 -7.06
C ALA A 165 2.17 -10.77 -7.63
N TYR A 166 3.08 -10.78 -8.59
CA TYR A 166 3.60 -12.01 -9.19
C TYR A 166 4.38 -12.86 -8.18
N TRP A 167 5.16 -12.23 -7.31
CA TRP A 167 5.83 -12.90 -6.20
C TRP A 167 4.82 -13.59 -5.30
N TYR A 168 3.75 -12.92 -4.88
CA TYR A 168 2.70 -13.56 -4.07
C TYR A 168 2.01 -14.72 -4.81
N TYR A 169 1.84 -14.60 -6.13
CA TYR A 169 1.28 -15.67 -6.96
C TYR A 169 2.18 -16.91 -7.00
N THR A 170 3.48 -16.73 -7.25
CA THR A 170 4.45 -17.84 -7.30
C THR A 170 4.67 -18.51 -5.94
N HIS A 171 4.27 -17.85 -4.85
CA HIS A 171 4.31 -18.40 -3.50
C HIS A 171 2.94 -18.89 -2.98
N ASN A 172 1.95 -19.10 -3.86
CA ASN A 172 0.59 -19.57 -3.52
C ASN A 172 -0.09 -18.72 -2.42
N ASN A 173 0.11 -17.41 -2.47
CA ASN A 173 -0.45 -16.47 -1.50
C ASN A 173 -1.09 -15.23 -2.19
N LEU A 174 -1.56 -15.41 -3.42
CA LEU A 174 -2.33 -14.41 -4.16
C LEU A 174 -3.68 -15.01 -4.58
N HIS A 175 -4.75 -14.30 -4.28
CA HIS A 175 -6.08 -14.54 -4.84
C HIS A 175 -6.43 -13.47 -5.87
N ILE A 176 -6.76 -13.91 -7.09
CA ILE A 176 -7.23 -13.04 -8.16
C ILE A 176 -8.74 -12.84 -8.00
N VAL A 177 -9.17 -11.58 -7.91
CA VAL A 177 -10.53 -11.20 -7.53
C VAL A 177 -11.39 -11.07 -8.78
N GLN A 178 -12.25 -12.05 -9.03
CA GLN A 178 -13.18 -12.01 -10.17
C GLN A 178 -14.46 -11.24 -9.83
N ASP A 179 -14.92 -11.34 -8.57
CA ASP A 179 -16.11 -10.65 -8.06
C ASP A 179 -15.81 -10.09 -6.67
N ALA A 180 -15.64 -8.77 -6.60
CA ALA A 180 -15.33 -8.06 -5.36
C ALA A 180 -16.40 -8.21 -4.28
N LEU A 181 -17.68 -8.37 -4.64
CA LEU A 181 -18.76 -8.55 -3.66
C LEU A 181 -18.76 -9.96 -3.09
N ALA A 182 -18.47 -10.97 -3.92
CA ALA A 182 -18.31 -12.34 -3.46
C ALA A 182 -17.06 -12.51 -2.59
N ASP A 183 -15.97 -11.84 -2.96
CA ASP A 183 -14.66 -11.95 -2.30
C ASP A 183 -14.48 -10.98 -1.12
N ARG A 184 -15.44 -10.10 -0.82
CA ARG A 184 -15.31 -9.04 0.20
C ARG A 184 -14.79 -9.51 1.55
N ASN A 185 -15.11 -10.74 1.95
CA ASN A 185 -14.72 -11.31 3.24
C ASN A 185 -13.27 -11.84 3.29
N LEU A 186 -12.57 -11.82 2.15
CA LEU A 186 -11.12 -12.00 2.08
C LEU A 186 -10.35 -10.74 2.53
N ILE A 187 -11.00 -9.57 2.56
CA ILE A 187 -10.40 -8.34 3.04
C ILE A 187 -10.25 -8.41 4.58
N ARG A 188 -9.00 -8.37 5.04
CA ARG A 188 -8.62 -8.47 6.46
C ARG A 188 -7.45 -7.52 6.74
N PRO A 189 -7.25 -7.06 7.99
CA PRO A 189 -6.03 -6.35 8.35
C PRO A 189 -4.78 -7.13 7.94
N GLY A 190 -3.83 -6.47 7.29
CA GLY A 190 -2.62 -7.08 6.76
C GLY A 190 -2.79 -7.73 5.39
N CYS A 191 -3.96 -7.62 4.76
CA CYS A 191 -4.06 -7.94 3.34
C CYS A 191 -3.34 -6.88 2.50
N VAL A 192 -2.63 -7.32 1.47
CA VAL A 192 -2.04 -6.49 0.41
C VAL A 192 -3.03 -6.46 -0.74
N MET A 193 -3.57 -5.29 -1.04
CA MET A 193 -4.60 -5.10 -2.06
C MET A 193 -3.96 -4.54 -3.32
N PHE A 194 -4.29 -5.13 -4.46
CA PHE A 194 -3.86 -4.67 -5.77
C PHE A 194 -5.04 -4.12 -6.55
N PHE A 195 -4.85 -2.95 -7.16
CA PHE A 195 -5.88 -2.29 -7.94
C PHE A 195 -5.44 -2.10 -9.39
N GLY A 196 -6.40 -2.22 -10.29
CA GLY A 196 -6.22 -1.98 -11.72
C GLY A 196 -6.05 -0.49 -12.05
N ARG A 197 -6.15 -0.16 -13.34
CA ARG A 197 -6.08 1.23 -13.78
C ARG A 197 -7.33 2.01 -13.39
N THR A 198 -7.14 3.32 -13.34
CA THR A 198 -8.19 4.30 -13.16
C THR A 198 -9.24 4.17 -14.26
N ASP A 199 -10.51 4.11 -13.86
CA ASP A 199 -11.69 4.10 -14.73
C ASP A 199 -11.84 2.89 -15.66
N GLU A 200 -10.96 1.89 -15.56
CA GLU A 200 -11.04 0.64 -16.33
C GLU A 200 -11.74 -0.46 -15.53
N LYS A 201 -12.63 -1.20 -16.20
CA LYS A 201 -13.25 -2.42 -15.67
C LYS A 201 -12.63 -3.64 -16.34
N TYR A 202 -12.33 -4.64 -15.53
CA TYR A 202 -11.75 -5.91 -15.92
C TYR A 202 -12.69 -7.08 -15.61
N SER A 203 -12.53 -8.14 -16.39
CA SER A 203 -13.19 -9.43 -16.26
C SER A 203 -12.27 -10.53 -16.78
N ASN A 204 -12.48 -11.78 -16.37
CA ASN A 204 -11.64 -12.92 -16.77
C ASN A 204 -10.16 -12.66 -16.45
N LEU A 205 -9.91 -12.17 -15.23
CA LEU A 205 -8.58 -11.77 -14.81
C LEU A 205 -7.67 -13.01 -14.72
N THR A 206 -6.45 -12.87 -15.26
CA THR A 206 -5.38 -13.85 -15.14
C THR A 206 -4.13 -13.18 -14.60
N ILE A 207 -3.21 -13.96 -14.03
CA ILE A 207 -1.95 -13.41 -13.52
C ILE A 207 -1.17 -12.69 -14.63
N ASP A 208 -1.08 -13.28 -15.82
CA ASP A 208 -0.39 -12.69 -16.98
C ASP A 208 -0.97 -11.33 -17.38
N MET A 209 -2.29 -11.20 -17.38
CA MET A 209 -2.97 -9.94 -17.66
C MET A 209 -2.61 -8.89 -16.60
N LEU A 210 -2.60 -9.30 -15.32
CA LEU A 210 -2.36 -8.40 -14.20
C LEU A 210 -0.91 -7.93 -14.10
N THR A 211 0.06 -8.83 -14.31
CA THR A 211 1.47 -8.58 -13.97
C THR A 211 2.38 -8.39 -15.17
N ASN A 212 2.04 -8.97 -16.34
CA ASN A 212 2.91 -9.02 -17.51
C ASN A 212 4.30 -9.59 -17.17
N PRO A 213 4.39 -10.86 -16.74
CA PRO A 213 5.58 -11.40 -16.04
C PRO A 213 6.87 -11.38 -16.87
N ASP A 214 6.77 -11.26 -18.19
CA ASP A 214 7.93 -11.17 -19.08
C ASP A 214 8.71 -9.86 -18.92
N VAL A 215 8.03 -8.76 -18.56
CA VAL A 215 8.63 -7.41 -18.52
C VAL A 215 8.22 -6.58 -17.31
N PHE A 216 7.14 -6.93 -16.62
CA PHE A 216 6.52 -6.18 -15.51
C PHE A 216 6.23 -4.70 -15.82
N GLN A 217 6.05 -4.40 -17.11
CA GLN A 217 5.74 -3.07 -17.60
C GLN A 217 4.24 -2.87 -17.75
N HIS A 218 3.83 -1.65 -17.47
CA HIS A 218 2.50 -1.14 -17.79
C HIS A 218 2.36 -0.92 -19.28
N ASP A 219 1.17 -1.24 -19.81
CA ASP A 219 0.74 -0.84 -21.16
C ASP A 219 1.82 -1.13 -22.23
N SER A 220 2.46 -2.29 -22.17
CA SER A 220 3.59 -2.66 -23.05
C SER A 220 3.17 -2.95 -24.50
N GLY A 221 2.12 -2.30 -25.01
CA GLY A 221 1.45 -2.59 -26.28
C GLY A 221 0.68 -3.91 -26.33
N THR A 222 0.94 -4.84 -25.41
CA THR A 222 0.32 -6.17 -25.32
C THR A 222 -1.02 -6.19 -24.60
N GLY A 223 -1.43 -5.05 -24.03
CA GLY A 223 -2.61 -4.98 -23.18
C GLY A 223 -2.49 -5.70 -21.84
N LYS A 224 -1.28 -6.11 -21.42
CA LYS A 224 -1.00 -6.71 -20.09
C LYS A 224 -0.50 -5.66 -19.08
N GLY A 225 -0.26 -6.08 -17.84
CA GLY A 225 0.30 -5.24 -16.79
C GLY A 225 -0.73 -4.30 -16.16
N LYS A 226 -1.92 -4.82 -15.86
CA LYS A 226 -3.07 -4.02 -15.43
C LYS A 226 -3.01 -3.51 -13.99
N ILE A 227 -2.23 -4.14 -13.10
CA ILE A 227 -2.07 -3.65 -11.71
C ILE A 227 -1.35 -2.31 -11.73
N TYR A 228 -2.01 -1.24 -11.28
CA TYR A 228 -1.50 0.13 -11.23
C TYR A 228 -1.21 0.62 -9.81
N HIS A 229 -1.89 0.05 -8.81
CA HIS A 229 -1.77 0.52 -7.44
C HIS A 229 -1.71 -0.64 -6.45
N VAL A 230 -1.05 -0.41 -5.33
CA VAL A 230 -0.94 -1.36 -4.22
C VAL A 230 -1.07 -0.63 -2.88
N GLY A 231 -1.65 -1.28 -1.90
CA GLY A 231 -1.69 -0.80 -0.52
C GLY A 231 -1.93 -1.91 0.48
N THR A 232 -1.75 -1.61 1.77
CA THR A 232 -1.94 -2.57 2.85
C THR A 232 -3.17 -2.20 3.67
N VAL A 233 -4.07 -3.15 3.87
CA VAL A 233 -5.26 -2.98 4.71
C VAL A 233 -4.84 -2.87 6.17
N THR A 234 -5.23 -1.81 6.86
CA THR A 234 -4.88 -1.61 8.28
C THR A 234 -6.08 -1.81 9.21
N LYS A 235 -7.30 -1.65 8.68
CA LYS A 235 -8.55 -1.79 9.45
C LYS A 235 -9.67 -2.26 8.54
N VAL A 236 -10.60 -3.04 9.09
CA VAL A 236 -11.81 -3.51 8.41
C VAL A 236 -13.01 -3.23 9.30
N GLU A 237 -14.10 -2.75 8.70
CA GLU A 237 -15.41 -2.59 9.33
C GLU A 237 -16.35 -3.66 8.78
N ARG A 238 -17.09 -4.32 9.67
CA ARG A 238 -18.03 -5.40 9.33
C ARG A 238 -19.45 -5.05 9.76
N ASP A 239 -20.45 -5.55 9.02
CA ASP A 239 -21.85 -5.52 9.43
C ASP A 239 -22.18 -6.56 10.51
N GLU A 240 -23.42 -6.58 10.97
CA GLU A 240 -23.93 -7.55 11.96
C GLU A 240 -23.87 -9.00 11.48
N GLN A 241 -23.84 -9.22 10.16
CA GLN A 241 -23.72 -10.53 9.53
C GLN A 241 -22.25 -10.93 9.32
N GLY A 242 -21.30 -10.10 9.76
CA GLY A 242 -19.86 -10.33 9.65
C GLY A 242 -19.28 -10.00 8.26
N ASN A 243 -20.07 -9.43 7.35
CA ASN A 243 -19.58 -9.03 6.04
C ASN A 243 -18.74 -7.77 6.13
N VAL A 244 -17.63 -7.73 5.39
CA VAL A 244 -16.89 -6.48 5.20
C VAL A 244 -17.76 -5.46 4.49
N VAL A 245 -17.91 -4.28 5.09
CA VAL A 245 -18.63 -3.14 4.48
C VAL A 245 -17.70 -1.99 4.12
N ARG A 246 -16.56 -1.88 4.80
CA ARG A 246 -15.55 -0.85 4.55
C ARG A 246 -14.18 -1.32 5.03
N TYR A 247 -13.11 -0.78 4.44
CA TYR A 247 -11.76 -0.96 4.94
C TYR A 247 -10.90 0.30 4.80
N THR A 248 -9.87 0.38 5.64
CA THR A 248 -8.83 1.42 5.60
C THR A 248 -7.57 0.85 4.97
N LEU A 249 -7.03 1.59 3.99
CA LEU A 249 -5.83 1.23 3.24
C LEU A 249 -4.70 2.22 3.54
N MET A 250 -3.52 1.74 3.95
CA MET A 250 -2.30 2.54 4.00
C MET A 250 -1.50 2.34 2.69
N HIS A 251 -1.14 3.43 2.03
CA HIS A 251 -0.40 3.42 0.77
C HIS A 251 0.31 4.74 0.50
N GLY A 252 1.28 4.72 -0.42
CA GLY A 252 1.82 5.93 -1.02
C GLY A 252 0.81 6.52 -1.99
N ARG A 253 0.60 7.84 -1.96
CA ARG A 253 -0.45 8.51 -2.73
C ARG A 253 0.08 9.03 -4.07
N ASN A 254 0.19 10.34 -4.23
CA ASN A 254 0.66 10.99 -5.46
C ASN A 254 1.42 12.26 -5.11
N THR A 255 1.95 12.96 -6.11
CA THR A 255 2.79 14.16 -5.89
C THR A 255 2.11 15.29 -5.11
N LYS A 256 0.78 15.27 -4.95
CA LYS A 256 0.02 16.27 -4.18
C LYS A 256 -0.21 15.88 -2.72
N TYR A 257 -0.11 14.59 -2.39
CA TYR A 257 -0.48 14.08 -1.07
C TYR A 257 0.60 13.13 -0.53
N THR A 258 0.93 13.27 0.75
CA THR A 258 1.84 12.36 1.43
C THR A 258 1.23 10.96 1.57
N ALA A 259 2.07 9.95 1.83
CA ALA A 259 1.59 8.63 2.23
C ALA A 259 0.61 8.75 3.42
N SER A 260 -0.55 8.11 3.31
CA SER A 260 -1.58 8.17 4.35
C SER A 260 -2.58 7.03 4.24
N ARG A 261 -3.29 6.79 5.33
CA ARG A 261 -4.48 5.93 5.35
C ARG A 261 -5.60 6.59 4.56
N THR A 262 -6.37 5.75 3.87
CA THR A 262 -7.60 6.11 3.17
C THR A 262 -8.72 5.20 3.67
N SER A 263 -9.73 5.75 4.33
CA SER A 263 -10.87 5.00 4.92
C SER A 263 -12.12 4.97 4.02
N GLY A 264 -12.03 5.50 2.80
CA GLY A 264 -13.14 5.62 1.85
C GLY A 264 -13.36 4.41 0.94
N ASN A 265 -12.86 3.22 1.28
CA ASN A 265 -13.01 2.03 0.45
C ASN A 265 -14.15 1.16 1.01
N TYR A 266 -15.24 1.05 0.27
CA TYR A 266 -16.47 0.38 0.70
C TYR A 266 -17.20 -0.21 -0.51
N ASP A 267 -18.29 -0.94 -0.25
CA ASP A 267 -19.25 -1.31 -1.29
C ASP A 267 -20.04 -0.07 -1.74
N GLY A 268 -19.42 0.76 -2.57
CA GLY A 268 -20.13 1.81 -3.27
C GLY A 268 -20.52 1.31 -4.65
N PRO A 269 -21.81 1.19 -4.97
CA PRO A 269 -22.26 1.08 -6.35
C PRO A 269 -22.23 2.48 -6.97
N GLY A 270 -21.09 3.18 -6.87
CA GLY A 270 -20.93 4.45 -7.54
C GLY A 270 -21.26 4.24 -9.02
N THR A 271 -22.18 5.03 -9.55
CA THR A 271 -22.42 4.99 -11.00
C THR A 271 -21.11 5.29 -11.71
N TYR A 272 -20.92 4.86 -12.96
CA TYR A 272 -19.70 5.18 -13.73
C TYR A 272 -19.39 6.69 -13.84
N LYS A 273 -20.33 7.56 -13.44
CA LYS A 273 -20.21 9.01 -13.37
C LYS A 273 -19.60 9.53 -12.05
N THR A 274 -19.50 8.72 -11.00
CA THR A 274 -18.89 9.16 -9.74
C THR A 274 -17.38 8.96 -9.81
N THR A 275 -16.63 9.97 -9.35
CA THR A 275 -15.16 9.94 -9.25
C THR A 275 -14.67 9.05 -8.10
N PHE A 276 -15.56 8.64 -7.20
CA PHE A 276 -15.28 7.81 -6.03
C PHE A 276 -16.21 6.60 -5.98
N ALA A 277 -15.70 5.53 -5.38
CA ALA A 277 -16.41 4.27 -5.17
C ALA A 277 -17.09 3.75 -6.44
N LYS A 278 -16.41 3.87 -7.58
CA LYS A 278 -16.93 3.45 -8.90
C LYS A 278 -17.02 1.92 -9.01
N PHE A 279 -16.15 1.24 -8.28
CA PHE A 279 -16.07 -0.22 -8.23
C PHE A 279 -16.24 -0.67 -6.77
N PRO A 280 -17.01 -1.74 -6.50
CA PRO A 280 -17.15 -2.29 -5.16
C PRO A 280 -15.78 -2.59 -4.54
N PHE A 281 -15.54 -2.10 -3.33
CA PHE A 281 -14.26 -2.24 -2.61
C PHE A 281 -13.03 -1.79 -3.42
N GLY A 282 -13.22 -0.93 -4.42
CA GLY A 282 -12.12 -0.33 -5.16
C GLY A 282 -11.42 0.78 -4.38
N ASN A 283 -10.24 1.17 -4.87
CA ASN A 283 -9.57 2.39 -4.42
C ASN A 283 -9.99 3.54 -5.34
N TRP A 284 -10.90 4.41 -4.86
CA TRP A 284 -11.48 5.50 -5.63
C TRP A 284 -12.21 5.01 -6.88
N ASN A 285 -11.61 5.16 -8.05
CA ASN A 285 -12.09 4.69 -9.35
C ASN A 285 -11.18 3.61 -9.96
N GLN A 286 -10.45 2.87 -9.13
CA GLN A 286 -9.64 1.72 -9.52
C GLN A 286 -10.29 0.43 -9.00
N GLN A 287 -10.50 -0.55 -9.88
CA GLN A 287 -11.07 -1.84 -9.50
C GLN A 287 -10.08 -2.63 -8.63
N TRP A 288 -10.58 -3.27 -7.57
CA TRP A 288 -9.83 -4.28 -6.83
C TRP A 288 -9.69 -5.55 -7.66
N VAL A 289 -8.45 -5.97 -7.94
CA VAL A 289 -8.15 -7.05 -8.90
C VAL A 289 -7.42 -8.25 -8.31
N ALA A 290 -6.72 -8.07 -7.18
CA ALA A 290 -6.10 -9.17 -6.46
C ALA A 290 -5.87 -8.82 -4.98
N VAL A 291 -5.69 -9.84 -4.16
CA VAL A 291 -5.36 -9.72 -2.73
C VAL A 291 -4.37 -10.79 -2.30
N ALA A 292 -3.47 -10.44 -1.38
CA ALA A 292 -2.54 -11.36 -0.73
C ALA A 292 -2.52 -11.15 0.79
N HIS A 293 -2.08 -12.12 1.59
CA HIS A 293 -1.67 -11.86 2.97
C HIS A 293 -0.25 -11.28 2.98
N ILE A 294 0.03 -10.26 3.79
CA ILE A 294 1.35 -9.62 3.78
C ILE A 294 2.46 -10.60 4.16
N GLU A 295 2.18 -11.51 5.09
CA GLU A 295 3.01 -12.64 5.44
C GLU A 295 2.72 -13.84 4.52
N THR A 296 3.79 -14.47 4.02
CA THR A 296 3.68 -15.67 3.18
C THR A 296 4.33 -16.84 3.90
N PRO A 297 3.56 -17.89 4.24
CA PRO A 297 4.13 -19.09 4.87
C PRO A 297 5.21 -19.73 3.99
N VAL A 298 6.28 -20.20 4.62
CA VAL A 298 7.23 -21.14 3.98
C VAL A 298 6.47 -22.44 3.72
N GLN A 299 6.56 -22.95 2.49
CA GLN A 299 5.98 -24.24 2.09
C GLN A 299 6.87 -25.41 2.48
#